data_AF-A0AAW9NHN2-F1
#
_entry.id   AF-A0AAW9NHN2-F1
#
_cell.length_a   1.000
_cell.length_b   1.000
_cell.length_c   1.000
_cell.angle_alpha   90.00
_cell.angle_beta   90.00
_cell.angle_gamma   90.00
#
_symmetry.space_group_name_H-M   'P 1'
#
loop_
_entity.id
_entity.type
_entity.pdbx_description
1 polymer ?
#
loop_
_entity_poly.entity_id
_entity_poly.type
_entity_poly.pdbx_seq_one_letter_code
_entity_poly.pdbx_strand_id
1 'polypeptide(L)'
;MKDSTRALVFVAVISSISDAAAGVAVNYAEIEDSLEILGFDSKEIISLPPIKAIHEVCKKFVEFEITSQIMTEIYMGETDYE
;
A
#
# COMPACT_ATOMS: atom_id res chain seq x y z
N MET A 1 -4.14 9.85 9.09
CA MET A 1 -3.49 9.72 7.77
C MET A 1 -4.48 10.20 6.73
N LYS A 2 -4.07 11.03 5.76
CA LYS A 2 -4.94 11.46 4.67
C LYS A 2 -5.26 10.27 3.76
N ASP A 3 -6.42 10.32 3.11
CA ASP A 3 -6.88 9.25 2.22
C ASP A 3 -5.97 9.08 0.99
N SER A 4 -5.43 10.18 0.45
CA SER A 4 -4.40 10.18 -0.61
C SER A 4 -3.11 9.50 -0.16
N THR A 5 -2.61 9.80 1.03
CA THR A 5 -1.46 9.10 1.62
C THR A 5 -1.74 7.61 1.77
N ARG A 6 -2.92 7.25 2.26
CA ARG A 6 -3.32 5.84 2.44
C ARG A 6 -3.35 5.08 1.11
N ALA A 7 -3.89 5.69 0.06
CA ALA A 7 -3.89 5.10 -1.28
C ALA A 7 -2.47 4.85 -1.79
N LEU A 8 -1.55 5.80 -1.59
CA LEU A 8 -0.14 5.63 -1.96
C LEU A 8 0.54 4.51 -1.17
N VAL A 9 0.23 4.36 0.11
CA VAL A 9 0.77 3.26 0.94
C VAL A 9 0.28 1.90 0.42
N PHE A 10 -0.98 1.76 0.01
CA PHE A 10 -1.47 0.53 -0.63
C PHE A 10 -0.65 0.17 -1.89
N VAL A 11 -0.40 1.15 -2.77
CA VAL A 11 0.38 0.95 -3.98
C VAL A 11 1.83 0.57 -3.66
N ALA A 12 2.45 1.24 -2.69
CA ALA A 12 3.82 0.96 -2.27
C ALA A 12 3.98 -0.46 -1.70
N VAL A 13 3.02 -0.92 -0.89
CA VAL A 13 3.00 -2.28 -0.35
C VAL A 13 2.87 -3.32 -1.47
N ILE A 14 1.93 -3.11 -2.41
CA ILE A 14 1.74 -4.03 -3.54
C ILE A 14 3.01 -4.13 -4.39
N SER A 15 3.68 -3.00 -4.65
CA SER A 15 4.96 -2.97 -5.37
C SER A 15 6.03 -3.74 -4.61
N SER A 16 6.17 -3.48 -3.30
CA SER A 16 7.21 -4.10 -2.47
C SER A 16 7.03 -5.62 -2.34
N ILE A 17 5.79 -6.10 -2.23
CA ILE A 17 5.51 -7.55 -2.23
C ILE A 17 5.82 -8.16 -3.60
N SER A 18 5.56 -7.42 -4.69
CA SER A 18 5.89 -7.86 -6.05
C SER A 18 7.40 -7.96 -6.27
N ASP A 19 8.17 -6.99 -5.77
CA ASP A 19 9.63 -6.97 -5.80
C ASP A 19 10.21 -8.15 -5.00
N ALA A 20 9.69 -8.38 -3.79
CA ALA A 20 10.06 -9.53 -2.97
C ALA A 20 9.80 -10.86 -3.71
N ALA A 21 8.65 -10.98 -4.39
CA ALA A 21 8.29 -12.16 -5.19
C ALA A 21 9.23 -12.39 -6.38
N ALA A 22 9.77 -11.31 -6.95
CA ALA A 22 10.75 -11.35 -8.03
C ALA A 22 12.18 -11.63 -7.52
N GLY A 23 12.39 -11.78 -6.21
CA GLY A 23 13.70 -11.99 -5.60
C GLY A 23 14.52 -10.70 -5.47
N VAL A 24 13.90 -9.53 -5.64
CA VAL A 24 14.53 -8.24 -5.38
C VAL A 24 14.67 -8.05 -3.87
N ALA A 25 15.80 -7.51 -3.43
CA ALA A 25 16.01 -7.19 -2.03
C ALA A 25 15.04 -6.08 -1.60
N VAL A 26 14.24 -6.35 -0.57
CA VAL A 26 13.27 -5.42 0.00
C VAL A 26 13.50 -5.25 1.49
N ASN A 27 13.04 -4.13 2.05
CA ASN A 27 13.03 -3.93 3.49
C ASN A 27 11.72 -4.49 4.08
N TYR A 28 11.78 -5.70 4.65
CA TYR A 28 10.60 -6.33 5.24
C TYR A 28 10.01 -5.54 6.41
N ALA A 29 10.82 -4.80 7.17
CA ALA A 29 10.31 -3.96 8.26
C ALA A 29 9.42 -2.82 7.72
N GLU A 30 9.79 -2.21 6.59
CA GLU A 30 8.95 -1.18 5.94
C GLU A 30 7.64 -1.75 5.40
N ILE A 31 7.66 -2.99 4.90
CA ILE A 31 6.45 -3.69 4.45
C ILE A 31 5.54 -4.00 5.65
N GLU A 32 6.11 -4.49 6.76
CA GLU A 32 5.38 -4.75 8.01
C GLU A 32 4.71 -3.47 8.53
N ASP A 33 5.48 -2.39 8.70
CA ASP A 33 4.97 -1.10 9.17
C ASP A 33 3.87 -0.56 8.26
N SER A 34 4.05 -0.66 6.93
CA SER A 34 3.05 -0.20 5.96
C SER A 34 1.77 -1.02 6.00
N LEU A 35 1.86 -2.34 6.17
CA LEU A 35 0.70 -3.22 6.35
C LEU A 35 -0.07 -2.89 7.63
N GLU A 36 0.62 -2.63 8.73
CA GLU A 36 0.02 -2.25 10.00
C GLU A 36 -0.68 -0.89 9.91
N ILE A 37 -0.07 0.09 9.24
CA ILE A 37 -0.68 1.41 8.95
C ILE A 37 -1.98 1.26 8.15
N LEU A 38 -2.03 0.29 7.22
CA LEU A 38 -3.22 -0.03 6.45
C LEU A 38 -4.24 -0.90 7.22
N GLY A 39 -3.92 -1.29 8.46
CA GLY A 39 -4.75 -2.07 9.36
C GLY A 39 -4.83 -3.55 8.98
N PHE A 40 -3.79 -4.12 8.39
CA PHE A 40 -3.64 -5.56 8.22
C PHE A 40 -2.91 -6.17 9.43
N ASP A 41 -3.09 -7.47 9.64
CA ASP A 41 -2.11 -8.26 10.39
C ASP A 41 -0.90 -8.50 9.48
N SER A 42 0.18 -7.77 9.72
CA SER A 42 1.42 -7.81 8.91
C SER A 42 2.00 -9.22 8.82
N LYS A 43 1.97 -9.96 9.93
CA LYS A 43 2.51 -11.33 10.01
C LYS A 43 1.68 -12.31 9.23
N GLU A 44 0.35 -12.17 9.27
CA GLU A 44 -0.54 -12.98 8.45
C GLU A 44 -0.24 -12.77 6.97
N ILE A 45 -0.21 -11.51 6.51
CA ILE A 45 -0.01 -11.18 5.10
C ILE A 45 1.37 -11.63 4.59
N ILE A 46 2.44 -11.41 5.35
CA ILE A 46 3.80 -11.79 4.94
C ILE A 46 3.99 -13.31 4.92
N SER A 47 3.24 -14.05 5.72
CA SER A 47 3.29 -15.53 5.70
C SER A 47 2.62 -16.15 4.47
N LEU A 48 1.81 -15.38 3.74
CA LEU A 48 1.12 -15.86 2.55
C LEU A 48 2.08 -15.98 1.34
N PRO A 49 1.80 -16.89 0.40
CA PRO A 49 2.39 -16.84 -0.93
C PRO A 49 2.22 -15.44 -1.55
N PRO A 50 3.23 -14.87 -2.23
CA PRO A 50 3.20 -13.46 -2.63
C PRO A 50 1.97 -13.05 -3.44
N ILE A 51 1.49 -13.91 -4.33
CA ILE A 51 0.29 -13.63 -5.13
C ILE A 51 -0.99 -13.56 -4.28
N LYS A 52 -1.06 -14.32 -3.18
CA LYS A 52 -2.17 -14.26 -2.23
C LYS A 52 -2.06 -13.00 -1.35
N ALA A 53 -0.85 -12.67 -0.89
CA ALA A 53 -0.60 -11.43 -0.16
C ALA A 53 -1.03 -10.20 -0.98
N ILE A 54 -0.60 -10.12 -2.24
CA ILE A 54 -1.01 -9.05 -3.17
C ILE A 54 -2.53 -9.04 -3.34
N HIS A 55 -3.17 -10.20 -3.53
CA HIS A 55 -4.61 -10.29 -3.69
C HIS A 55 -5.38 -9.72 -2.48
N GLU A 56 -4.98 -10.06 -1.25
CA GLU A 56 -5.62 -9.52 -0.04
C GLU A 56 -5.43 -8.01 0.09
N VAL A 57 -4.23 -7.51 -0.22
CA VAL A 57 -3.95 -6.06 -0.19
C VAL A 57 -4.79 -5.32 -1.25
N CYS A 58 -4.86 -5.86 -2.48
CA CYS A 58 -5.70 -5.33 -3.56
C CYS A 58 -7.18 -5.36 -3.22
N LYS A 59 -7.68 -6.40 -2.57
CA LYS A 59 -9.10 -6.50 -2.18
C LYS A 59 -9.49 -5.35 -1.26
N LYS A 60 -8.69 -5.10 -0.22
CA LYS A 60 -8.93 -3.98 0.71
C LYS A 60 -8.74 -2.61 0.05
N PHE A 61 -7.85 -2.51 -0.94
CA PHE A 61 -7.70 -1.30 -1.75
C PHE A 61 -8.91 -1.04 -2.65
N VAL A 62 -9.55 -2.07 -3.20
CA VAL A 62 -10.79 -1.92 -3.98
C VAL A 62 -11.97 -1.50 -3.09
N GLU A 63 -11.99 -1.94 -1.83
CA GLU A 63 -12.96 -1.49 -0.82
C GLU A 63 -12.71 -0.03 -0.39
N PHE A 64 -11.55 0.54 -0.70
CA PHE A 64 -11.22 1.93 -0.43
C PHE A 64 -11.75 2.83 -1.56
N GLU A 65 -12.72 3.69 -1.24
CA GLU A 65 -13.35 4.57 -2.23
C GLU A 65 -12.39 5.68 -2.68
N ILE A 66 -11.81 5.54 -3.87
CA ILE A 66 -10.95 6.56 -4.47
C ILE A 66 -11.83 7.60 -5.16
N THR A 67 -12.02 8.74 -4.50
CA THR A 67 -12.76 9.87 -5.05
C THR A 67 -11.89 10.72 -5.99
N SER A 68 -12.53 11.56 -6.82
CA SER A 68 -11.81 12.51 -7.68
C SER A 68 -10.90 13.46 -6.90
N GLN A 69 -11.29 13.84 -5.67
CA GLN A 69 -10.47 14.69 -4.81
C GLN A 69 -9.18 13.99 -4.39
N ILE A 70 -9.27 12.71 -3.99
CA ILE A 70 -8.10 11.89 -3.63
C ILE A 70 -7.14 11.78 -4.82
N MET A 71 -7.68 11.55 -6.03
CA MET A 71 -6.86 11.50 -7.24
C MET A 71 -6.17 12.84 -7.50
N THR A 72 -6.89 13.96 -7.37
CA THR A 72 -6.31 15.29 -7.55
C THR A 72 -5.19 15.58 -6.54
N GLU A 73 -5.37 15.21 -5.26
CA GLU A 73 -4.32 15.35 -4.23
C GLU A 73 -3.07 14.53 -4.59
N ILE A 74 -3.24 13.31 -5.10
CA ILE A 74 -2.12 12.47 -5.54
C ILE A 74 -1.42 13.09 -6.76
N TYR A 75 -2.18 13.59 -7.75
CA TYR A 75 -1.63 14.10 -9.00
C TYR A 75 -0.94 15.46 -8.88
N MET A 76 -1.48 16.37 -8.07
CA MET A 76 -0.91 17.71 -7.94
C MET A 76 0.24 17.77 -6.92
N GLY A 77 0.42 16.71 -6.13
CA GLY A 77 1.22 16.76 -4.90
C GLY A 77 0.52 17.62 -3.84
N GLU A 78 0.96 17.52 -2.59
CA GLU A 78 0.57 18.52 -1.57
C GLU A 78 1.13 19.87 -2.01
N THR A 79 0.37 20.63 -2.79
CA THR A 79 0.71 22.02 -3.08
C THR A 79 0.37 22.84 -1.86
N ASP A 80 1.24 22.79 -0.85
CA ASP A 80 1.37 23.88 0.12
C ASP A 80 2.02 25.05 -0.64
N TYR A 81 1.22 25.80 -1.40
CA TYR A 81 1.59 27.15 -1.81
C TYR A 81 1.29 28.08 -0.64
N GLU A 82 2.30 28.32 0.21
CA GLU A 82 2.45 29.57 0.98
C GLU A 82 3.59 30.40 0.37
#